data_AF-A0A8J4XNM1-F1
#
_entry.id   AF-A0A8J4XNM1-F1
#
_cell.length_a   1.000
_cell.length_b   1.000
_cell.length_c   1.000
_cell.angle_alpha   90.00
_cell.angle_beta   90.00
_cell.angle_gamma   90.00
#
_symmetry.space_group_name_H-M   'P 1'
#
loop_
_entity.id
_entity.type
_entity.pdbx_description
1 polymer ?
#
loop_
_entity_poly.entity_id
_entity_poly.type
_entity_poly.pdbx_seq_one_letter_code
_entity_poly.pdbx_strand_id
1 'polypeptide(L)'
;MINIYLLHAFQRENVGWASTCNTVGQTAGYFLGYVVFLALESQDFCVNYLGQSGSLVTLSGFLYFWGIVFCITTTLVWIFKHEEPASQEEQEEGLLGTYKVLSHILKKSTIQRFIAVLLTCKIGFAAADSLTALKLTEIGVPKDRLALLSIPIMPVQIFLPFYISRYTAGPRPLDSFVLGYPLRLVFGLVFAGIVWVAPLFRLGDGSFPFLFYGLIVGVYLIHQVFVNCMFVGLMGFHARISDTSVGGTYMTLLNTFTNLGGNWPSWMALRYVSELTWTSCLGTAMKSDVVSCASDHEKELCEEGGGSCVTWLDGYYVESVVLVIVGFLWMRWGLPTIRRLQDLPASAWAVSQRTD
;
A
#
# COMPACT_ATOMS: atom_id res chain seq x y z
N MET A 1 -15.63 -2.51 10.03
CA MET A 1 -16.05 -2.80 11.42
C MET A 1 -15.06 -2.29 12.46
N ILE A 2 -13.78 -2.67 12.47
CA ILE A 2 -12.80 -2.26 13.51
C ILE A 2 -12.65 -0.74 13.70
N ASN A 3 -12.70 0.04 12.62
CA ASN A 3 -12.59 1.50 12.68
C ASN A 3 -13.71 2.19 13.49
N ILE A 4 -14.92 1.63 13.46
CA ILE A 4 -16.08 2.19 14.17
C ILE A 4 -15.95 1.93 15.67
N TYR A 5 -15.53 0.71 16.02
CA TYR A 5 -15.35 0.31 17.42
C TYR A 5 -14.27 1.11 18.12
N LEU A 6 -13.15 1.42 17.46
CA LEU A 6 -12.07 2.20 18.07
C LEU A 6 -12.42 3.68 18.27
N LEU A 7 -13.29 4.24 17.43
CA LEU A 7 -13.78 5.62 17.58
C LEU A 7 -14.71 5.78 18.79
N HIS A 8 -15.54 4.77 19.09
CA HIS A 8 -16.45 4.80 20.24
C HIS A 8 -15.80 4.26 21.54
N ALA A 9 -14.81 3.37 21.46
CA ALA A 9 -14.19 2.75 22.63
C ALA A 9 -13.15 3.63 23.35
N PHE A 10 -12.61 4.66 22.70
CA PHE A 10 -11.63 5.57 23.30
C PHE A 10 -12.26 6.93 23.62
N GLN A 11 -12.02 7.46 24.83
CA GLN A 11 -12.37 8.84 25.19
C GLN A 11 -11.81 9.83 24.15
N ARG A 12 -12.48 10.99 23.97
CA ARG A 12 -12.13 12.01 22.95
C ARG A 12 -10.66 12.47 22.97
N GLU A 13 -9.94 12.30 24.07
CA GLU A 13 -8.50 12.57 24.18
C GLU A 13 -7.59 11.49 23.56
N ASN A 14 -8.08 10.27 23.35
CA ASN A 14 -7.31 9.11 22.87
C ASN A 14 -7.63 8.67 21.44
N VAL A 15 -8.37 9.48 20.66
CA VAL A 15 -8.78 9.16 19.29
C VAL A 15 -7.57 8.91 18.35
N GLY A 16 -6.39 9.48 18.65
CA GLY A 16 -5.14 9.16 17.95
C GLY A 16 -4.68 7.70 18.09
N TRP A 17 -5.03 7.03 19.19
CA TRP A 17 -4.72 5.61 19.41
C TRP A 17 -5.60 4.69 18.58
N ALA A 18 -6.85 5.08 18.29
CA ALA A 18 -7.72 4.36 17.38
C ALA A 18 -7.08 4.22 15.97
N SER A 19 -6.53 5.32 15.47
CA SER A 19 -5.77 5.34 14.21
C SER A 19 -4.55 4.40 14.26
N THR A 20 -3.83 4.40 15.39
CA THR A 20 -2.64 3.56 15.58
C THR A 20 -3.02 2.06 15.61
N CYS A 21 -4.05 1.67 16.35
CA CYS A 21 -4.54 0.29 16.39
C CYS A 21 -5.02 -0.20 15.02
N ASN A 22 -5.71 0.64 14.25
CA ASN A 22 -6.11 0.29 12.89
C ASN A 22 -4.91 0.08 11.97
N THR A 23 -3.92 0.98 12.05
CA THR A 23 -2.65 0.88 11.29
C THR A 23 -1.94 -0.43 11.59
N VAL A 24 -1.76 -0.74 12.87
CA VAL A 24 -1.04 -1.94 13.33
C VAL A 24 -1.82 -3.20 12.98
N GLY A 25 -3.15 -3.21 13.15
CA GLY A 25 -4.00 -4.34 12.80
C GLY A 25 -3.96 -4.66 11.30
N GLN A 26 -4.04 -3.65 10.42
CA GLN A 26 -3.92 -3.85 8.97
C GLN A 26 -2.53 -4.38 8.59
N THR A 27 -1.48 -3.82 9.17
CA THR A 27 -0.10 -4.22 8.91
C THR A 27 0.16 -5.68 9.34
N ALA A 28 -0.25 -6.04 10.56
CA ALA A 28 -0.12 -7.39 11.08
C ALA A 28 -0.95 -8.39 10.26
N GLY A 29 -2.16 -8.00 9.86
CA GLY A 29 -3.02 -8.80 8.99
C GLY A 29 -2.40 -9.08 7.62
N TYR A 30 -1.83 -8.06 6.96
CA TYR A 30 -1.11 -8.23 5.70
C TYR A 30 0.10 -9.16 5.86
N PHE A 31 0.90 -8.96 6.90
CA PHE A 31 2.06 -9.80 7.16
C PHE A 31 1.69 -11.27 7.35
N LEU A 32 0.70 -11.55 8.21
CA LEU A 32 0.22 -12.91 8.47
C LEU A 32 -0.45 -13.52 7.22
N GLY A 33 -1.21 -12.72 6.48
CA GLY A 33 -1.98 -13.15 5.30
C GLY A 33 -1.13 -13.44 4.08
N TYR A 34 -0.05 -12.70 3.88
CA TYR A 34 0.77 -12.76 2.66
C TYR A 34 2.17 -13.32 2.93
N VAL A 35 2.92 -12.73 3.85
CA VAL A 35 4.34 -13.07 4.07
C VAL A 35 4.48 -14.43 4.74
N VAL A 36 3.74 -14.66 5.83
CA VAL A 36 3.76 -15.95 6.53
C VAL A 36 3.21 -17.05 5.61
N PHE A 37 2.14 -16.77 4.86
CA PHE A 37 1.61 -17.72 3.89
C PHE A 37 2.66 -18.13 2.84
N LEU A 38 3.27 -17.17 2.14
CA LEU A 38 4.27 -17.47 1.10
C LEU A 38 5.50 -18.20 1.65
N ALA A 39 5.93 -17.86 2.87
CA ALA A 39 7.03 -18.58 3.51
C ALA A 39 6.66 -20.04 3.82
N LEU A 40 5.45 -20.30 4.32
CA LEU A 40 4.99 -21.65 4.69
C LEU A 40 4.57 -22.51 3.50
N GLU A 41 4.24 -21.87 2.37
CA GLU A 41 3.91 -22.55 1.10
C GLU A 41 5.17 -22.88 0.29
N SER A 42 6.23 -22.08 0.39
CA SER A 42 7.51 -22.35 -0.28
C SER A 42 8.20 -23.61 0.27
N GLN A 43 8.37 -24.60 -0.59
CA GLN A 43 9.12 -25.82 -0.27
C GLN A 43 10.58 -25.52 0.09
N ASP A 44 11.24 -24.65 -0.69
CA ASP A 44 12.63 -24.23 -0.42
C ASP A 44 12.78 -23.60 0.96
N PHE A 45 11.81 -22.79 1.38
CA PHE A 45 11.83 -22.21 2.71
C PHE A 45 11.64 -23.26 3.79
N CYS A 46 10.61 -24.10 3.67
CA CYS A 46 10.29 -25.12 4.67
C CYS A 46 11.43 -26.13 4.85
N VAL A 47 12.11 -26.52 3.77
CA VAL A 47 13.24 -27.45 3.82
C VAL A 47 14.47 -26.79 4.44
N ASN A 48 14.86 -25.61 3.94
CA ASN A 48 16.13 -24.98 4.34
C ASN A 48 16.07 -24.25 5.70
N TYR A 49 14.89 -23.76 6.11
CA TYR A 49 14.74 -22.95 7.33
C TYR A 49 13.93 -23.63 8.44
N LEU A 50 13.00 -24.52 8.10
CA LEU A 50 12.15 -25.21 9.09
C LEU A 50 12.49 -26.69 9.25
N GLY A 51 13.42 -27.23 8.45
CA GLY A 51 13.82 -28.64 8.49
C GLY A 51 12.72 -29.62 8.08
N GLN A 52 11.74 -29.16 7.30
CA GLN A 52 10.63 -29.99 6.81
C GLN A 52 10.97 -30.68 5.49
N SER A 53 10.27 -31.75 5.12
CA SER A 53 10.50 -32.46 3.86
C SER A 53 9.78 -31.86 2.65
N GLY A 54 8.85 -30.92 2.88
CA GLY A 54 8.02 -30.30 1.84
C GLY A 54 7.38 -29.00 2.33
N SER A 55 6.50 -28.41 1.50
CA SER A 55 5.69 -27.24 1.87
C SER A 55 4.81 -27.57 3.09
N LEU A 56 4.81 -26.72 4.11
CA LEU A 56 4.07 -26.97 5.34
C LEU A 56 2.57 -26.65 5.19
N VAL A 57 2.24 -25.63 4.39
CA VAL A 57 0.88 -25.13 4.25
C VAL A 57 0.52 -24.99 2.78
N THR A 58 -0.66 -25.49 2.40
CA THR A 58 -1.25 -25.23 1.08
C THR A 58 -2.22 -24.05 1.16
N LEU A 59 -2.50 -23.40 0.03
CA LEU A 59 -3.50 -22.33 -0.05
C LEU A 59 -4.86 -22.76 0.52
N SER A 60 -5.32 -23.95 0.17
CA SER A 60 -6.60 -24.49 0.67
C SER A 60 -6.59 -24.71 2.18
N GLY A 61 -5.51 -25.26 2.74
CA GLY A 61 -5.36 -25.45 4.18
C GLY A 61 -5.30 -24.11 4.94
N PHE A 62 -4.59 -23.12 4.38
CA PHE A 62 -4.50 -21.78 4.94
C PHE A 62 -5.87 -21.08 5.00
N LEU A 63 -6.62 -21.13 3.90
CA LEU A 63 -7.97 -20.55 3.83
C LEU A 63 -8.94 -21.25 4.78
N TYR A 64 -8.85 -22.57 4.91
CA TYR A 64 -9.67 -23.33 5.86
C TYR A 64 -9.40 -22.94 7.31
N PHE A 65 -8.12 -22.85 7.70
CA PHE A 65 -7.71 -22.41 9.04
C PHE A 65 -8.24 -21.01 9.37
N TRP A 66 -8.00 -20.04 8.48
CA TRP A 66 -8.48 -18.67 8.71
C TRP A 66 -10.00 -18.56 8.69
N GLY A 67 -10.69 -19.41 7.92
CA GLY A 67 -12.14 -19.54 7.96
C GLY A 67 -12.67 -19.92 9.35
N ILE A 68 -12.05 -20.91 9.99
CA ILE A 68 -12.39 -21.31 11.37
C ILE A 68 -12.13 -20.16 12.36
N VAL A 69 -10.96 -19.52 12.28
CA VAL A 69 -10.61 -18.36 13.13
C VAL A 69 -11.64 -17.24 12.95
N PHE A 70 -12.08 -16.99 11.71
CA PHE A 70 -13.12 -15.99 11.41
C PHE A 70 -14.46 -16.34 12.09
N CYS A 71 -14.89 -17.60 12.00
CA CYS A 71 -16.13 -18.05 12.64
C CYS A 71 -16.06 -17.90 14.16
N ILE A 72 -14.96 -18.33 14.78
CA ILE A 72 -14.75 -18.22 16.24
C ILE A 72 -14.76 -16.75 16.67
N THR A 73 -13.93 -15.91 16.04
CA THR A 73 -13.82 -14.49 16.42
C THR A 73 -15.15 -13.74 16.22
N THR A 74 -15.88 -14.01 15.13
CA THR A 74 -17.21 -13.42 14.90
C THR A 74 -18.22 -13.86 15.95
N THR A 75 -18.20 -15.13 16.35
CA THR A 75 -19.09 -15.66 17.39
C THR A 75 -18.78 -15.05 18.76
N LEU A 76 -17.49 -14.90 19.09
CA LEU A 76 -17.06 -14.22 20.32
C LEU A 76 -17.52 -12.75 20.33
N VAL A 77 -17.33 -12.02 19.23
CA VAL A 77 -17.82 -10.64 19.13
C VAL A 77 -19.33 -10.58 19.31
N TRP A 78 -20.08 -11.48 18.67
CA TRP A 78 -21.54 -11.53 18.79
C TRP A 78 -22.03 -11.79 20.23
N ILE A 79 -21.35 -12.66 20.99
CA ILE A 79 -21.72 -13.00 22.37
C ILE A 79 -21.31 -11.89 23.35
N PHE A 80 -20.08 -11.37 23.21
CA PHE A 80 -19.51 -10.48 24.22
C PHE A 80 -19.78 -9.00 23.96
N LYS A 81 -19.90 -8.58 22.69
CA LYS A 81 -20.14 -7.18 22.36
C LYS A 81 -21.62 -6.86 22.45
N HIS A 82 -21.98 -6.12 23.50
CA HIS A 82 -23.30 -5.56 23.65
C HIS A 82 -23.31 -4.16 23.01
N GLU A 83 -24.34 -3.88 22.22
CA GLU A 83 -24.57 -2.57 21.62
C GLU A 83 -25.40 -1.72 22.59
N GLU A 84 -25.09 -0.43 22.66
CA GLU A 84 -25.95 0.52 23.35
C GLU A 84 -27.24 0.69 22.54
N PRO A 85 -28.40 0.85 23.20
CA PRO A 85 -29.65 1.07 22.49
C PRO A 85 -29.53 2.32 21.63
N ALA A 86 -29.77 2.16 20.33
CA ALA A 86 -29.76 3.26 19.37
C ALA A 86 -30.74 4.35 19.81
N SER A 87 -30.32 5.60 19.68
CA SER A 87 -31.20 6.74 19.95
C SER A 87 -32.39 6.73 18.97
N GLN A 88 -33.53 7.32 19.37
CA GLN A 88 -34.73 7.38 18.51
C GLN A 88 -34.44 8.06 17.15
N GLU A 89 -33.51 9.02 17.11
CA GLU A 89 -33.02 9.66 15.88
C GLU A 89 -32.26 8.69 14.96
N GLU A 90 -31.41 7.82 15.53
CA GLU A 90 -30.67 6.80 14.76
C GLU A 90 -31.58 5.69 14.21
N GLN A 91 -32.72 5.42 14.87
CA GLN A 91 -33.72 4.46 14.40
C GLN A 91 -34.56 4.98 13.22
N GLU A 92 -34.76 6.29 13.11
CA GLU A 92 -35.45 6.91 11.96
C GLU A 92 -34.54 7.05 10.72
N GLU A 93 -33.22 7.09 10.91
CA GLU A 93 -32.24 7.06 9.81
C GLU A 93 -32.13 5.67 9.16
N GLY A 94 -33.10 5.31 8.32
CA GLY A 94 -33.00 4.13 7.46
C GLY A 94 -31.85 4.22 6.44
N LEU A 95 -31.60 3.14 5.70
CA LEU A 95 -30.56 3.04 4.65
C LEU A 95 -30.51 4.27 3.71
N LEU A 96 -31.70 4.79 3.34
CA LEU A 96 -31.83 5.96 2.48
C LEU A 96 -31.29 7.24 3.14
N GLY A 97 -31.42 7.37 4.46
CA GLY A 97 -30.85 8.44 5.28
C GLY A 97 -29.32 8.41 5.23
N THR A 98 -28.70 7.25 5.40
CA THR A 98 -27.24 7.10 5.31
C THR A 98 -26.71 7.52 3.93
N TYR A 99 -27.38 7.14 2.84
CA TYR A 99 -27.00 7.59 1.48
C TYR A 99 -27.21 9.09 1.27
N LYS A 100 -28.25 9.69 1.86
CA LYS A 100 -28.46 11.15 1.83
C LYS A 100 -27.35 11.88 2.59
N VAL A 101 -26.97 11.40 3.77
CA VAL A 101 -25.83 11.92 4.55
C VAL A 101 -24.56 11.86 3.69
N LEU A 102 -24.23 10.68 3.14
CA LEU A 102 -23.05 10.50 2.29
C LEU A 102 -23.02 11.47 1.10
N SER A 103 -24.18 11.65 0.44
CA SER A 103 -24.34 12.64 -0.63
C SER A 103 -24.04 14.07 -0.16
N HIS A 104 -24.46 14.42 1.06
CA HIS A 104 -24.15 15.72 1.66
C HIS A 104 -22.65 15.89 1.94
N ILE A 105 -21.98 14.86 2.48
CA ILE A 105 -20.52 14.86 2.71
C ILE A 105 -19.78 15.14 1.39
N LEU A 106 -20.13 14.40 0.33
CA LEU A 106 -19.49 14.49 -0.99
C LEU A 106 -19.73 15.84 -1.70
N LYS A 107 -20.81 16.55 -1.37
CA LYS A 107 -21.10 17.88 -1.92
C LYS A 107 -20.27 18.99 -1.26
N LYS A 108 -19.64 18.75 -0.11
CA LYS A 108 -18.84 19.76 0.58
C LYS A 108 -17.53 20.02 -0.17
N SER A 109 -17.29 21.27 -0.56
CA SER A 109 -16.10 21.64 -1.35
C SER A 109 -14.78 21.30 -0.66
N THR A 110 -14.72 21.40 0.67
CA THR A 110 -13.59 20.97 1.50
C THR A 110 -13.27 19.49 1.30
N ILE A 111 -14.31 18.64 1.30
CA ILE A 111 -14.18 17.19 1.11
C ILE A 111 -13.77 16.86 -0.31
N GLN A 112 -14.36 17.51 -1.32
CA GLN A 112 -14.00 17.29 -2.72
C GLN A 112 -12.52 17.59 -2.98
N ARG A 113 -11.99 18.68 -2.41
CA ARG A 113 -10.57 19.02 -2.48
C ARG A 113 -9.70 17.97 -1.78
N PHE A 114 -10.13 17.48 -0.62
CA PHE A 114 -9.40 16.43 0.08
C PHE A 114 -9.43 15.10 -0.68
N ILE A 115 -10.58 14.70 -1.25
CA ILE A 115 -10.70 13.53 -2.12
C ILE A 115 -9.78 13.65 -3.33
N ALA A 116 -9.70 14.82 -3.97
CA ALA A 116 -8.77 15.05 -5.07
C ALA A 116 -7.31 14.82 -4.63
N VAL A 117 -6.93 15.28 -3.43
CA VAL A 117 -5.61 14.99 -2.85
C VAL A 117 -5.43 13.49 -2.62
N LEU A 118 -6.40 12.79 -2.01
CA LEU A 118 -6.33 11.35 -1.73
C LEU A 118 -6.16 10.51 -3.01
N LEU A 119 -6.87 10.89 -4.07
CA LEU A 119 -6.84 10.19 -5.35
C LEU A 119 -5.53 10.42 -6.11
N THR A 120 -4.86 11.56 -5.94
CA THR A 120 -3.72 11.94 -6.78
C THR A 120 -2.36 11.90 -6.09
N CYS A 121 -2.32 11.94 -4.75
CA CYS A 121 -1.06 12.06 -4.02
C CYS A 121 -0.11 10.86 -4.21
N LYS A 122 -0.63 9.67 -4.52
CA LYS A 122 0.19 8.46 -4.68
C LYS A 122 0.68 8.19 -6.10
N ILE A 123 0.32 9.01 -7.08
CA ILE A 123 0.72 8.83 -8.49
C ILE A 123 2.25 8.72 -8.62
N GLY A 124 2.99 9.60 -7.93
CA GLY A 124 4.45 9.63 -8.02
C GLY A 124 5.17 8.42 -7.42
N PHE A 125 4.47 7.57 -6.68
CA PHE A 125 5.03 6.36 -6.08
C PHE A 125 4.63 5.08 -6.85
N ALA A 126 3.79 5.17 -7.89
CA ALA A 126 3.15 4.00 -8.47
C ALA A 126 4.17 2.98 -9.02
N ALA A 127 5.14 3.42 -9.84
CA ALA A 127 6.20 2.53 -10.33
C ALA A 127 7.04 1.92 -9.20
N ALA A 128 7.37 2.71 -8.18
CA ALA A 128 8.16 2.24 -7.05
C ALA A 128 7.41 1.16 -6.24
N ASP A 129 6.12 1.36 -5.99
CA ASP A 129 5.28 0.49 -5.17
C ASP A 129 4.81 -0.78 -5.92
N SER A 130 4.53 -0.70 -7.23
CA SER A 130 3.96 -1.84 -7.99
C SER A 130 4.95 -2.58 -8.89
N LEU A 131 5.97 -1.92 -9.45
CA LEU A 131 6.85 -2.51 -10.46
C LEU A 131 8.17 -3.02 -9.90
N THR A 132 8.71 -2.43 -8.83
CA THR A 132 10.05 -2.76 -8.30
C THR A 132 10.19 -4.25 -7.93
N ALA A 133 9.23 -4.81 -7.19
CA ALA A 133 9.27 -6.22 -6.79
C ALA A 133 9.14 -7.16 -8.00
N LEU A 134 8.33 -6.77 -8.99
CA LEU A 134 8.18 -7.51 -10.24
C LEU A 134 9.49 -7.51 -11.03
N LYS A 135 10.15 -6.36 -11.15
CA LYS A 135 11.44 -6.24 -11.85
C LYS A 135 12.59 -6.98 -11.17
N LEU A 136 12.65 -6.97 -9.84
CA LEU A 136 13.62 -7.80 -9.12
C LEU A 136 13.38 -9.29 -9.37
N THR A 137 12.12 -9.71 -9.49
CA THR A 137 11.76 -11.07 -9.83
C THR A 137 12.15 -11.43 -11.26
N GLU A 138 11.91 -10.54 -12.24
CA GLU A 138 12.32 -10.71 -13.65
C GLU A 138 13.84 -10.86 -13.81
N ILE A 139 14.63 -10.18 -12.96
CA ILE A 139 16.10 -10.28 -12.94
C ILE A 139 16.59 -11.62 -12.35
N GLY A 140 15.70 -12.39 -11.74
CA GLY A 140 15.98 -13.72 -11.18
C GLY A 140 16.09 -13.76 -9.67
N VAL A 141 15.72 -12.69 -8.95
CA VAL A 141 15.64 -12.74 -7.48
C VAL A 141 14.45 -13.63 -7.10
N PRO A 142 14.64 -14.70 -6.31
CA PRO A 142 13.55 -15.61 -5.96
C PRO A 142 12.43 -14.90 -5.18
N LYS A 143 11.17 -15.21 -5.54
CA LYS A 143 9.97 -14.57 -4.95
C LYS A 143 9.85 -14.81 -3.45
N ASP A 144 10.19 -16.02 -3.00
CA ASP A 144 10.25 -16.39 -1.58
C ASP A 144 11.27 -15.51 -0.85
N ARG A 145 12.46 -15.30 -1.41
CA ARG A 145 13.50 -14.45 -0.82
C ARG A 145 13.07 -13.00 -0.71
N LEU A 146 12.39 -12.46 -1.73
CA LEU A 146 11.81 -11.11 -1.68
C LEU A 146 10.72 -11.01 -0.60
N ALA A 147 9.86 -12.02 -0.46
CA ALA A 147 8.85 -12.05 0.60
C ALA A 147 9.49 -12.06 2.00
N LEU A 148 10.58 -12.83 2.19
CA LEU A 148 11.32 -12.90 3.46
C LEU A 148 11.97 -11.56 3.85
N LEU A 149 12.23 -10.64 2.91
CA LEU A 149 12.70 -9.29 3.24
C LEU A 149 11.69 -8.51 4.10
N SER A 150 10.40 -8.87 4.02
CA SER A 150 9.35 -8.26 4.84
C SER A 150 9.45 -8.64 6.32
N ILE A 151 10.10 -9.76 6.66
CA ILE A 151 10.26 -10.22 8.06
C ILE A 151 11.02 -9.21 8.91
N PRO A 152 12.25 -8.76 8.56
CA PRO A 152 12.95 -7.73 9.33
C PRO A 152 12.27 -6.35 9.25
N ILE A 153 11.48 -6.10 8.20
CA ILE A 153 10.74 -4.84 8.03
C ILE A 153 9.52 -4.76 8.96
N MET A 154 8.86 -5.88 9.23
CA MET A 154 7.61 -5.91 9.99
C MET A 154 7.74 -5.33 11.41
N PRO A 155 8.75 -5.65 12.24
CA PRO A 155 8.90 -5.03 13.55
C PRO A 155 8.92 -3.50 13.46
N VAL A 156 9.61 -2.96 12.46
CA VAL A 156 9.60 -1.51 12.22
C VAL A 156 8.19 -1.04 11.87
N GLN A 157 7.48 -1.69 10.94
CA GLN A 157 6.10 -1.28 10.61
C GLN A 157 5.11 -1.39 11.79
N ILE A 158 5.32 -2.30 12.75
CA ILE A 158 4.46 -2.45 13.93
C ILE A 158 4.81 -1.41 15.00
N PHE A 159 6.09 -1.26 15.35
CA PHE A 159 6.51 -0.41 16.46
C PHE A 159 6.64 1.07 16.08
N LEU A 160 6.99 1.36 14.83
CA LEU A 160 7.23 2.72 14.37
C LEU A 160 5.97 3.61 14.44
N PRO A 161 4.76 3.15 14.08
CA PRO A 161 3.54 3.93 14.29
C PRO A 161 3.30 4.30 15.74
N PHE A 162 3.58 3.42 16.72
CA PHE A 162 3.46 3.76 18.14
C PHE A 162 4.49 4.82 18.58
N TYR A 163 5.67 4.81 17.99
CA TYR A 163 6.69 5.82 18.25
C TYR A 163 6.40 7.16 17.57
N ILE A 164 5.87 7.11 16.34
CA ILE A 164 5.51 8.30 15.55
C ILE A 164 4.21 8.92 16.05
N SER A 165 3.28 8.12 16.59
CA SER A 165 1.96 8.57 17.03
C SER A 165 2.04 9.72 18.03
N ARG A 166 3.04 9.72 18.92
CA ARG A 166 3.28 10.81 19.88
C ARG A 166 3.59 12.16 19.21
N TYR A 167 4.14 12.14 18.01
CA TYR A 167 4.47 13.33 17.22
C TYR A 167 3.35 13.70 16.25
N THR A 168 2.55 12.73 15.80
CA THR A 168 1.42 12.96 14.87
C THR A 168 0.09 13.18 15.57
N ALA A 169 -0.04 12.90 16.87
CA ALA A 169 -1.24 13.18 17.67
C ALA A 169 -1.43 14.68 17.98
N GLY A 170 -0.49 15.53 17.55
CA GLY A 170 -0.58 16.98 17.71
C GLY A 170 -1.62 17.66 16.81
N PRO A 171 -1.72 18.99 16.89
CA PRO A 171 -2.71 19.79 16.14
C PRO A 171 -2.44 19.85 14.63
N ARG A 172 -1.36 19.26 14.12
CA ARG A 172 -0.97 19.31 12.70
C ARG A 172 -0.49 17.94 12.18
N PRO A 173 -1.38 16.94 12.07
CA PRO A 173 -0.99 15.56 11.73
C PRO A 173 -0.42 15.39 10.30
N LEU A 174 -0.86 16.19 9.33
CA LEU A 174 -0.38 16.18 7.93
C LEU A 174 0.98 16.87 7.75
N ASP A 175 1.55 17.54 8.76
CA ASP A 175 2.91 18.09 8.64
C ASP A 175 3.93 16.94 8.44
N SER A 176 3.70 15.79 9.08
CA SER A 176 4.49 14.57 8.88
C SER A 176 4.33 14.03 7.45
N PHE A 177 3.15 14.16 6.87
CA PHE A 177 2.90 13.80 5.47
C PHE A 177 3.68 14.73 4.52
N VAL A 178 3.62 16.04 4.75
CA VAL A 178 4.30 17.04 3.93
C VAL A 178 5.82 16.87 3.97
N LEU A 179 6.38 16.52 5.13
CA LEU A 179 7.82 16.27 5.29
C LEU A 179 8.24 14.94 4.62
N GLY A 180 7.45 13.87 4.80
CA GLY A 180 7.77 12.56 4.26
C GLY A 180 7.62 12.44 2.74
N TYR A 181 6.71 13.22 2.14
CA TYR A 181 6.38 13.15 0.72
C TYR A 181 7.58 13.29 -0.24
N PRO A 182 8.39 14.37 -0.18
CA PRO A 182 9.54 14.52 -1.09
C PRO A 182 10.60 13.44 -0.87
N LEU A 183 10.83 13.03 0.38
CA LEU A 183 11.81 12.00 0.70
C LEU A 183 11.38 10.64 0.12
N ARG A 184 10.09 10.30 0.24
CA ARG A 184 9.52 9.10 -0.38
C ARG A 184 9.63 9.13 -1.92
N LEU A 185 9.47 10.30 -2.56
CA LEU A 185 9.60 10.40 -4.03
C LEU A 185 11.02 10.08 -4.49
N VAL A 186 12.03 10.61 -3.78
CA VAL A 186 13.44 10.33 -4.09
C VAL A 186 13.74 8.83 -3.97
N PHE A 187 13.14 8.14 -3.00
CA PHE A 187 13.28 6.70 -2.85
C PHE A 187 12.74 5.91 -4.06
N GLY A 188 11.81 6.45 -4.85
CA GLY A 188 11.41 5.84 -6.12
C GLY A 188 12.58 5.69 -7.09
N LEU A 189 13.47 6.70 -7.17
CA LEU A 189 14.69 6.62 -7.97
C LEU A 189 15.75 5.72 -7.33
N VAL A 190 15.81 5.67 -6.00
CA VAL A 190 16.70 4.74 -5.29
C VAL A 190 16.33 3.29 -5.60
N PHE A 191 15.05 2.95 -5.60
CA PHE A 191 14.58 1.61 -6.01
C PHE A 191 14.91 1.30 -7.47
N ALA A 192 14.69 2.26 -8.38
CA ALA A 192 15.11 2.10 -9.76
C ALA A 192 16.64 1.86 -9.86
N GLY A 193 17.45 2.58 -9.09
CA GLY A 193 18.88 2.36 -8.98
C GLY A 193 19.26 0.97 -8.47
N ILE A 194 18.56 0.44 -7.47
CA ILE A 194 18.76 -0.94 -6.97
C ILE A 194 18.49 -1.96 -8.08
N VAL A 195 17.37 -1.81 -8.79
CA VAL A 195 17.01 -2.71 -9.91
C VAL A 195 18.07 -2.63 -11.02
N TRP A 196 18.59 -1.44 -11.31
CA TRP A 196 19.65 -1.24 -12.30
C TRP A 196 20.95 -1.95 -11.94
N VAL A 197 21.37 -1.90 -10.67
CA VAL A 197 22.61 -2.55 -10.23
C VAL A 197 22.43 -4.04 -9.93
N ALA A 198 21.18 -4.53 -9.77
CA ALA A 198 20.90 -5.91 -9.39
C ALA A 198 21.61 -6.95 -10.28
N PRO A 199 21.64 -6.83 -11.63
CA PRO A 199 22.36 -7.79 -12.47
C PRO A 199 23.86 -7.88 -12.18
N LEU A 200 24.50 -6.82 -11.66
CA LEU A 200 25.93 -6.83 -11.30
C LEU A 200 26.23 -7.71 -10.09
N PHE A 201 25.23 -7.96 -9.25
CA PHE A 201 25.33 -8.83 -8.08
C PHE A 201 24.96 -10.27 -8.38
N ARG A 202 24.56 -10.59 -9.62
CA ARG A 202 24.23 -11.96 -10.02
C ARG A 202 25.50 -12.80 -10.12
N LEU A 203 25.59 -13.83 -9.28
CA LEU A 203 26.68 -14.80 -9.27
C LEU A 203 26.55 -15.77 -10.46
N GLY A 204 27.63 -16.48 -10.79
CA GLY A 204 27.67 -17.40 -11.94
C GLY A 204 26.74 -18.62 -11.83
N ASP A 205 26.28 -18.94 -10.61
CA ASP A 205 25.24 -19.94 -10.31
C ASP A 205 23.81 -19.37 -10.42
N GLY A 206 23.67 -18.08 -10.75
CA GLY A 206 22.40 -17.38 -10.81
C GLY A 206 21.88 -16.90 -9.45
N SER A 207 22.62 -17.12 -8.36
CA SER A 207 22.25 -16.66 -7.01
C SER A 207 22.70 -15.21 -6.76
N PHE A 208 22.23 -14.64 -5.65
CA PHE A 208 22.61 -13.28 -5.21
C PHE A 208 23.31 -13.36 -3.86
N PRO A 209 24.37 -12.57 -3.62
CA PRO A 209 25.08 -12.56 -2.34
C PRO A 209 24.19 -12.00 -1.23
N PHE A 210 24.39 -12.48 0.00
CA PHE A 210 23.67 -11.98 1.20
C PHE A 210 23.78 -10.46 1.38
N LEU A 211 24.89 -9.86 0.97
CA LEU A 211 25.09 -8.41 1.03
C LEU A 211 24.07 -7.64 0.18
N PHE A 212 23.69 -8.17 -0.99
CA PHE A 212 22.69 -7.55 -1.86
C PHE A 212 21.30 -7.55 -1.21
N TYR A 213 20.90 -8.67 -0.59
CA TYR A 213 19.67 -8.74 0.19
C TYR A 213 19.69 -7.79 1.40
N GLY A 214 20.82 -7.71 2.11
CA GLY A 214 21.01 -6.75 3.21
C GLY A 214 20.87 -5.30 2.76
N LEU A 215 21.39 -4.95 1.58
CA LEU A 215 21.21 -3.63 0.96
C LEU A 215 19.74 -3.34 0.66
N ILE A 216 19.02 -4.28 0.04
CA ILE A 216 17.59 -4.12 -0.25
C ILE A 216 16.82 -3.91 1.06
N VAL A 217 17.03 -4.75 2.08
CA VAL A 217 16.39 -4.59 3.40
C VAL A 217 16.69 -3.23 4.00
N GLY A 218 17.96 -2.79 3.98
CA GLY A 218 18.37 -1.48 4.51
C GLY A 218 17.63 -0.32 3.84
N VAL A 219 17.54 -0.32 2.51
CA VAL A 219 16.83 0.72 1.77
C VAL A 219 15.32 0.66 2.04
N TYR A 220 14.72 -0.53 2.06
CA TYR A 220 13.31 -0.67 2.40
C TYR A 220 13.02 -0.20 3.83
N LEU A 221 13.86 -0.51 4.82
CA LEU A 221 13.68 -0.06 6.20
C LEU A 221 13.62 1.47 6.29
N ILE A 222 14.51 2.16 5.58
CA ILE A 222 14.50 3.64 5.55
C ILE A 222 13.27 4.16 4.80
N HIS A 223 12.95 3.57 3.64
CA HIS A 223 11.73 3.92 2.89
C HIS A 223 10.47 3.80 3.74
N GLN A 224 10.38 2.72 4.53
CA GLN A 224 9.24 2.43 5.39
C GLN A 224 9.03 3.50 6.47
N VAL A 225 10.07 4.21 6.91
CA VAL A 225 9.91 5.34 7.82
C VAL A 225 9.06 6.43 7.17
N PHE A 226 9.36 6.82 5.92
CA PHE A 226 8.61 7.84 5.21
C PHE A 226 7.18 7.41 4.89
N VAL A 227 6.99 6.15 4.48
CA VAL A 227 5.66 5.56 4.26
C VAL A 227 4.80 5.63 5.52
N ASN A 228 5.36 5.21 6.67
CA ASN A 228 4.64 5.22 7.94
C ASN A 228 4.36 6.64 8.44
N CYS A 229 5.30 7.58 8.32
CA CYS A 229 5.07 9.00 8.64
C CYS A 229 3.86 9.57 7.87
N MET A 230 3.79 9.30 6.57
CA MET A 230 2.68 9.74 5.72
C MET A 230 1.37 9.05 6.10
N PHE A 231 1.41 7.74 6.33
CA PHE A 231 0.22 6.95 6.63
C PHE A 231 -0.40 7.33 7.98
N VAL A 232 0.41 7.39 9.04
CA VAL A 232 -0.05 7.77 10.39
C VAL A 232 -0.57 9.21 10.41
N GLY A 233 0.11 10.14 9.73
CA GLY A 233 -0.36 11.52 9.59
C GLY A 233 -1.71 11.61 8.88
N LEU A 234 -1.91 10.82 7.82
CA LEU A 234 -3.17 10.79 7.09
C LEU A 234 -4.31 10.19 7.94
N MET A 235 -4.05 9.08 8.62
CA MET A 235 -5.06 8.42 9.47
C MET A 235 -5.40 9.26 10.71
N GLY A 236 -4.41 9.94 11.30
CA GLY A 236 -4.64 10.92 12.37
C GLY A 236 -5.50 12.09 11.89
N PHE A 237 -5.29 12.56 10.66
CA PHE A 237 -6.16 13.58 10.06
C PHE A 237 -7.58 13.08 9.80
N HIS A 238 -7.75 11.87 9.24
CA HIS A 238 -9.08 11.26 9.04
C HIS A 238 -9.86 11.15 10.35
N ALA A 239 -9.20 10.67 11.40
CA ALA A 239 -9.80 10.53 12.73
C ALA A 239 -10.24 11.88 13.31
N ARG A 240 -9.49 12.95 13.04
CA ARG A 240 -9.81 14.30 13.52
C ARG A 240 -10.95 14.97 12.76
N ILE A 241 -11.04 14.79 11.44
CA ILE A 241 -12.07 15.44 10.61
C ILE A 241 -13.39 14.67 10.56
N SER A 242 -13.39 13.40 10.96
CA SER A 242 -14.60 12.58 11.01
C SER A 242 -15.51 13.07 12.13
N ASP A 243 -16.65 13.62 11.75
CA ASP A 243 -17.72 14.06 12.65
C ASP A 243 -18.15 12.90 13.55
N THR A 244 -18.24 13.10 14.87
CA THR A 244 -18.59 12.02 15.82
C THR A 244 -20.00 11.48 15.62
N SER A 245 -20.90 12.24 15.00
CA SER A 245 -22.28 11.78 14.71
C SER A 245 -22.33 10.74 13.57
N VAL A 246 -21.44 10.85 12.58
CA VAL A 246 -21.40 9.98 11.39
C VAL A 246 -19.98 9.46 11.11
N GLY A 247 -19.19 9.29 12.17
CA GLY A 247 -17.76 9.06 12.09
C GLY A 247 -17.41 7.75 11.38
N GLY A 248 -18.24 6.72 11.55
CA GLY A 248 -18.07 5.45 10.87
C GLY A 248 -18.22 5.56 9.34
N THR A 249 -19.27 6.22 8.88
CA THR A 249 -19.53 6.47 7.45
C THR A 249 -18.44 7.36 6.85
N TYR A 250 -18.06 8.41 7.56
CA TYR A 250 -17.03 9.38 7.13
C TYR A 250 -15.66 8.70 6.99
N MET A 251 -15.20 7.99 8.03
CA MET A 251 -13.91 7.30 8.04
C MET A 251 -13.84 6.23 6.96
N THR A 252 -14.94 5.49 6.76
CA THR A 252 -15.02 4.47 5.71
C THR A 252 -14.89 5.09 4.32
N LEU A 253 -15.60 6.18 4.05
CA LEU A 253 -15.52 6.91 2.78
C LEU A 253 -14.08 7.37 2.48
N LEU A 254 -13.41 8.00 3.45
CA LEU A 254 -12.04 8.50 3.26
C LEU A 254 -11.03 7.37 3.03
N ASN A 255 -11.18 6.25 3.74
CA ASN A 255 -10.35 5.07 3.52
C ASN A 255 -10.58 4.48 2.13
N THR A 256 -11.82 4.45 1.64
CA THR A 256 -12.14 4.02 0.27
C THR A 256 -11.40 4.86 -0.76
N PHE A 257 -11.47 6.20 -0.65
CA PHE A 257 -10.74 7.08 -1.58
C PHE A 257 -9.21 6.95 -1.45
N THR A 258 -8.70 6.72 -0.24
CA THR A 258 -7.26 6.52 0.00
C THR A 258 -6.74 5.22 -0.62
N ASN A 259 -7.54 4.16 -0.58
CA ASN A 259 -7.22 2.88 -1.21
C ASN A 259 -7.35 2.98 -2.73
N LEU A 260 -8.43 3.58 -3.23
CA LEU A 260 -8.62 3.82 -4.66
C LEU A 260 -7.45 4.64 -5.21
N GLY A 261 -7.06 5.72 -4.53
CA GLY A 261 -5.93 6.58 -4.90
C GLY A 261 -4.57 5.89 -4.93
N GLY A 262 -4.42 4.72 -4.32
CA GLY A 262 -3.22 3.88 -4.45
C GLY A 262 -3.36 2.82 -5.55
N ASN A 263 -4.56 2.28 -5.75
CA ASN A 263 -4.78 1.18 -6.69
C ASN A 263 -4.83 1.64 -8.16
N TRP A 264 -5.50 2.75 -8.46
CA TRP A 264 -5.61 3.20 -9.86
C TRP A 264 -4.27 3.62 -10.47
N PRO A 265 -3.34 4.31 -9.76
CA PRO A 265 -2.03 4.61 -10.32
C PRO A 265 -1.19 3.35 -10.52
N SER A 266 -1.23 2.41 -9.56
CA SER A 266 -0.52 1.13 -9.67
C SER A 266 -1.02 0.30 -10.85
N TRP A 267 -2.33 0.29 -11.11
CA TRP A 267 -2.90 -0.37 -12.28
C TRP A 267 -2.44 0.30 -13.58
N MET A 268 -2.44 1.64 -13.64
CA MET A 268 -1.92 2.36 -14.80
C MET A 268 -0.43 2.07 -15.05
N ALA A 269 0.37 2.05 -13.99
CA ALA A 269 1.78 1.71 -14.05
C ALA A 269 2.02 0.33 -14.68
N LEU A 270 1.35 -0.69 -14.13
CA LEU A 270 1.40 -2.06 -14.65
C LEU A 270 0.88 -2.17 -16.09
N ARG A 271 -0.07 -1.34 -16.50
CA ARG A 271 -0.63 -1.38 -17.86
C ARG A 271 0.30 -0.76 -18.90
N TYR A 272 1.00 0.33 -18.56
CA TYR A 272 1.83 1.08 -19.51
C TYR A 272 3.29 0.61 -19.54
N VAL A 273 3.79 -0.07 -18.51
CA VAL A 273 5.17 -0.57 -18.48
C VAL A 273 5.51 -1.43 -19.70
N SER A 274 4.59 -2.29 -20.16
CA SER A 274 4.81 -3.14 -21.33
C SER A 274 4.84 -2.34 -22.64
N GLU A 275 3.96 -1.34 -22.78
CA GLU A 275 3.88 -0.48 -23.97
C GLU A 275 5.10 0.46 -24.09
N LEU A 276 5.70 0.82 -22.94
CA LEU A 276 6.91 1.64 -22.87
C LEU A 276 8.20 0.80 -23.01
N THR A 277 8.11 -0.53 -22.94
CA THR A 277 9.26 -1.42 -23.03
C THR A 277 9.54 -1.77 -24.48
N TRP A 278 10.75 -1.45 -24.94
CA TRP A 278 11.22 -1.83 -26.28
C TRP A 278 12.15 -3.04 -26.17
N THR A 279 11.71 -4.16 -26.74
CA THR A 279 12.51 -5.38 -26.90
C THR A 279 12.69 -5.75 -28.38
N SER A 280 13.74 -6.50 -28.69
CA SER A 280 13.96 -7.04 -30.03
C SER A 280 14.62 -8.42 -29.95
N CYS A 281 14.23 -9.30 -30.86
CA CYS A 281 14.84 -10.63 -31.00
C CYS A 281 16.07 -10.55 -31.91
N LEU A 282 17.25 -10.98 -31.44
CA LEU A 282 18.48 -11.03 -32.24
C LEU A 282 18.93 -12.48 -32.43
N GLY A 283 19.38 -12.87 -33.63
CA GLY A 283 20.05 -14.16 -33.86
C GLY A 283 19.35 -15.19 -34.76
N THR A 284 18.23 -14.85 -35.40
CA THR A 284 17.59 -15.79 -36.34
C THR A 284 18.28 -15.83 -37.70
N ALA A 285 18.51 -17.04 -38.21
CA ALA A 285 18.40 -17.30 -39.64
C ALA A 285 16.91 -17.23 -39.99
N MET A 286 16.45 -16.03 -40.36
CA MET A 286 15.06 -15.61 -40.60
C MET A 286 14.11 -16.73 -41.09
N LYS A 287 13.28 -17.25 -40.18
CA LYS A 287 12.08 -18.04 -40.49
C LYS A 287 10.96 -17.82 -39.46
N SER A 288 10.64 -16.56 -39.12
CA SER A 288 9.36 -16.16 -38.51
C SER A 288 9.29 -14.64 -38.30
N ASP A 289 8.09 -14.06 -38.42
CA ASP A 289 7.76 -12.62 -38.31
C ASP A 289 7.89 -12.03 -36.89
N VAL A 290 8.63 -12.66 -35.98
CA VAL A 290 8.74 -12.23 -34.58
C VAL A 290 9.87 -11.20 -34.44
N VAL A 291 9.49 -9.91 -34.47
CA VAL A 291 10.41 -8.77 -34.36
C VAL A 291 10.56 -8.29 -32.90
N SER A 292 9.58 -8.60 -32.04
CA SER A 292 9.46 -8.12 -30.65
C SER A 292 9.47 -9.28 -29.65
N CYS A 293 9.87 -9.00 -28.40
CA CYS A 293 9.81 -9.92 -27.26
C CYS A 293 8.98 -9.30 -26.11
N ALA A 294 7.86 -8.66 -26.44
CA ALA A 294 7.08 -7.88 -25.47
C ALA A 294 6.19 -8.79 -24.61
N SER A 295 5.70 -9.89 -25.19
CA SER A 295 4.96 -10.93 -24.45
C SER A 295 5.83 -12.15 -24.14
N ASP A 296 5.44 -12.91 -23.11
CA ASP A 296 6.11 -14.17 -22.76
C ASP A 296 6.03 -15.18 -23.93
N HIS A 297 4.93 -15.18 -24.68
CA HIS A 297 4.78 -16.00 -25.88
C HIS A 297 5.76 -15.61 -27.00
N GLU A 298 5.97 -14.31 -27.23
CA GLU A 298 6.94 -13.83 -28.21
C GLU A 298 8.39 -14.13 -27.80
N LYS A 299 8.68 -14.08 -26.49
CA LYS A 299 9.99 -14.50 -25.95
C LYS A 299 10.24 -15.98 -26.21
N GLU A 300 9.29 -16.84 -25.89
CA GLU A 300 9.38 -18.28 -26.13
C GLU A 300 9.63 -18.56 -27.63
N LEU A 301 8.89 -17.91 -28.53
CA LEU A 301 9.07 -18.07 -29.98
C LEU A 301 10.45 -17.58 -30.47
N CYS A 302 10.99 -16.50 -29.89
CA CYS A 302 12.32 -16.01 -30.22
C CYS A 302 13.41 -16.99 -29.77
N GLU A 303 13.29 -17.53 -28.55
CA GLU A 303 14.24 -18.50 -27.98
C GLU A 303 14.19 -19.86 -28.69
N GLU A 304 13.00 -20.34 -29.04
CA GLU A 304 12.80 -21.54 -29.88
C GLU A 304 13.44 -21.38 -31.27
N GLY A 305 13.43 -20.15 -31.80
CA GLY A 305 14.09 -19.79 -33.06
C GLY A 305 15.62 -19.68 -32.97
N GLY A 306 16.22 -19.94 -31.80
CA GLY A 306 17.64 -19.79 -31.54
C GLY A 306 18.11 -18.34 -31.41
N GLY A 307 17.18 -17.39 -31.28
CA GLY A 307 17.45 -15.99 -31.01
C GLY A 307 17.57 -15.69 -29.51
N SER A 308 18.12 -14.53 -29.17
CA SER A 308 18.09 -13.98 -27.82
C SER A 308 17.31 -12.67 -27.80
N CYS A 309 16.46 -12.51 -26.79
CA CYS A 309 15.71 -11.27 -26.58
C CYS A 309 16.59 -10.24 -25.90
N VAL A 310 16.74 -9.08 -26.54
CA VAL A 310 17.45 -7.93 -26.00
C VAL A 310 16.46 -6.81 -25.71
N THR A 311 16.52 -6.29 -24.48
CA THR A 311 15.74 -5.11 -24.06
C THR A 311 16.59 -3.86 -24.28
N TRP A 312 16.15 -2.97 -25.17
CA TRP A 312 16.84 -1.71 -25.46
C TRP A 312 16.41 -0.59 -24.52
N LEU A 313 15.11 -0.56 -24.19
CA LEU A 313 14.52 0.40 -23.28
C LEU A 313 13.55 -0.33 -22.37
N ASP A 314 13.78 -0.30 -21.06
CA ASP A 314 12.84 -0.85 -20.09
C ASP A 314 11.89 0.26 -19.63
N GLY A 315 10.59 0.05 -19.85
CA GLY A 315 9.53 0.99 -19.49
C GLY A 315 9.55 1.33 -18.00
N TYR A 316 10.04 0.45 -17.13
CA TYR A 316 10.14 0.69 -15.69
C TYR A 316 11.01 1.91 -15.35
N TYR A 317 12.15 2.10 -16.02
CA TYR A 317 13.03 3.24 -15.73
C TYR A 317 12.43 4.55 -16.24
N VAL A 318 11.83 4.51 -17.43
CA VAL A 318 11.14 5.65 -18.01
C VAL A 318 10.00 6.08 -17.10
N GLU A 319 9.16 5.13 -16.70
CA GLU A 319 8.01 5.38 -15.85
C GLU A 319 8.41 5.85 -14.45
N SER A 320 9.44 5.25 -13.85
CA SER A 320 9.97 5.68 -12.55
C SER A 320 10.39 7.15 -12.57
N VAL A 321 11.11 7.59 -13.61
CA VAL A 321 11.52 8.99 -13.75
C VAL A 321 10.33 9.91 -14.00
N VAL A 322 9.43 9.53 -14.93
CA VAL A 322 8.25 10.33 -15.27
C VAL A 322 7.33 10.52 -14.06
N LEU A 323 7.02 9.45 -13.32
CA LEU A 323 6.14 9.53 -12.16
C LEU A 323 6.75 10.32 -11.02
N VAL A 324 8.07 10.22 -10.79
CA VAL A 324 8.76 11.06 -9.81
C VAL A 324 8.66 12.54 -10.18
N ILE A 325 8.86 12.89 -11.46
CA ILE A 325 8.67 14.27 -11.96
C ILE A 325 7.21 14.72 -11.74
N VAL A 326 6.24 13.89 -12.09
CA VAL A 326 4.81 14.17 -11.87
C VAL A 326 4.53 14.38 -10.38
N GLY A 327 5.14 13.59 -9.49
CA GLY A 327 5.05 13.77 -8.03
C GLY A 327 5.60 15.11 -7.57
N PHE A 328 6.77 15.52 -8.05
CA PHE A 328 7.34 16.84 -7.73
C PHE A 328 6.50 18.01 -8.28
N LEU A 329 5.91 17.85 -9.47
CA LEU A 329 4.97 18.84 -10.01
C LEU A 329 3.68 18.90 -9.18
N TRP A 330 3.16 17.74 -8.78
CA TRP A 330 1.98 17.62 -7.93
C TRP A 330 2.17 18.37 -6.61
N MET A 331 3.36 18.32 -6.01
CA MET A 331 3.66 19.02 -4.75
C MET A 331 3.37 20.52 -4.80
N ARG A 332 3.50 21.17 -5.97
CA ARG A 332 3.24 22.62 -6.13
C ARG A 332 1.79 22.98 -5.82
N TRP A 333 0.86 22.05 -6.07
CA TRP A 333 -0.56 22.20 -5.75
C TRP A 333 -0.95 21.44 -4.48
N GLY A 334 -0.49 20.20 -4.33
CA GLY A 334 -0.88 19.27 -3.27
C GLY A 334 -0.45 19.73 -1.89
N LEU A 335 0.82 20.12 -1.69
CA LEU A 335 1.31 20.49 -0.36
C LEU A 335 0.67 21.79 0.19
N PRO A 336 0.53 22.88 -0.59
CA PRO A 336 -0.23 24.04 -0.14
C PRO A 336 -1.69 23.72 0.15
N THR A 337 -2.31 22.86 -0.65
CA THR A 337 -3.71 22.44 -0.45
C THR A 337 -3.86 21.64 0.84
N ILE A 338 -2.96 20.69 1.11
CA ILE A 338 -2.90 19.91 2.36
C ILE A 338 -2.78 20.84 3.57
N ARG A 339 -1.84 21.79 3.54
CA ARG A 339 -1.65 22.75 4.65
C ARG A 339 -2.91 23.59 4.89
N ARG A 340 -3.53 24.11 3.81
CA ARG A 340 -4.79 24.86 3.90
C ARG A 340 -5.93 24.03 4.47
N LEU A 341 -6.08 22.77 4.04
CA LEU A 341 -7.11 21.86 4.54
C LEU A 341 -6.89 21.53 6.03
N GLN A 342 -5.65 21.29 6.44
CA GLN A 342 -5.32 21.01 7.83
C GLN A 342 -5.67 22.17 8.78
N ASP A 343 -5.49 23.40 8.33
CA ASP A 343 -5.68 24.60 9.15
C ASP A 343 -7.16 25.03 9.25
N LEU A 344 -8.07 24.34 8.56
CA LEU A 344 -9.52 24.59 8.67
C LEU A 344 -10.09 24.14 10.02
N PRO A 345 -11.06 24.89 10.59
CA PRO A 345 -11.72 24.50 11.83
C PRO A 345 -12.58 23.25 11.63
N ALA A 346 -12.82 22.49 12.70
CA ALA A 346 -13.64 21.26 12.65
C ALA A 346 -15.06 21.48 12.08
N SER A 347 -15.63 22.68 12.25
CA SER A 347 -16.92 23.06 11.64
C SER A 347 -16.90 23.04 10.10
N ALA A 348 -15.74 23.28 9.49
CA ALA A 348 -15.55 23.14 8.05
C ALA A 348 -15.60 21.68 7.57
N TRP A 349 -15.63 20.70 8.48
CA TRP A 349 -15.69 19.26 8.21
C TRP A 349 -17.01 18.61 8.68
N ALA A 350 -17.67 19.20 9.68
CA ALA A 350 -18.96 18.75 10.22
C ALA A 350 -20.07 18.71 9.16
N VAL A 351 -20.91 17.68 9.24
CA VAL A 351 -22.01 17.40 8.28
C VAL A 351 -23.36 17.76 8.92
N SER A 352 -23.41 17.70 10.25
CA SER A 352 -24.57 18.03 11.05
C SER A 352 -24.46 19.46 11.60
N GLN A 353 -25.43 20.31 11.27
CA GLN A 353 -25.86 21.34 12.21
C GLN A 353 -26.85 20.65 13.16
N ARG A 354 -26.36 20.00 14.22
CA ARG A 354 -27.15 19.91 15.44
C ARG A 354 -27.19 21.35 15.97
N THR A 355 -28.21 22.08 15.57
CA THR A 355 -28.72 23.20 16.35
C THR A 355 -29.25 22.59 17.64
N ASP A 356 -28.37 22.49 18.63
CA ASP A 356 -28.81 22.41 20.02
C ASP A 356 -29.56 23.69 20.38
#